data_AF-A0A9E5E3C5-F1
#
_entry.id   AF-A0A9E5E3C5-F1
#
_cell.length_a   1.000
_cell.length_b   1.000
_cell.length_c   1.000
_cell.angle_alpha   90.00
_cell.angle_beta   90.00
_cell.angle_gamma   90.00
#
_symmetry.space_group_name_H-M   'P 1'
#
loop_
_entity.id
_entity.type
_entity.pdbx_description
1 polymer ?
#
loop_
_entity_poly.entity_id
_entity_poly.type
_entity_poly.pdbx_seq_one_letter_code
_entity_poly.pdbx_strand_id
1 'polypeptide(L)'
;MDDDQFYQTVAEELRENRINEALWTKSIARSGGDPNKTKALYIQMRVSQLTQEDHRQRVYESDVQPEPVSDSLWEKIEAKLGPKWTRVVNYAAKAALVAVLIVVILNAGKIGPWLRGMIGF
;
A
#
# COMPACT_ATOMS: atom_id res chain seq x y z
N MET A 1 -9.12 -6.84 26.16
CA MET A 1 -8.35 -5.96 25.27
C MET A 1 -8.69 -4.55 25.69
N ASP A 2 -7.72 -3.67 25.80
CA ASP A 2 -7.98 -2.33 26.29
C ASP A 2 -8.43 -1.43 25.14
N ASP A 3 -9.56 -0.73 25.32
CA ASP A 3 -10.13 0.17 24.33
C ASP A 3 -9.34 1.49 24.25
N ASP A 4 -8.45 1.73 25.23
CA ASP A 4 -7.59 2.91 25.34
C ASP A 4 -6.81 3.22 24.06
N GLN A 5 -6.38 2.20 23.32
CA GLN A 5 -5.68 2.37 22.04
C GLN A 5 -6.54 3.06 20.97
N PHE A 6 -7.85 2.78 20.94
CA PHE A 6 -8.78 3.41 20.01
C PHE A 6 -9.05 4.85 20.42
N TYR A 7 -9.23 5.10 21.72
CA TYR A 7 -9.35 6.47 22.23
C TYR A 7 -8.10 7.31 21.96
N GLN A 8 -6.91 6.72 22.09
CA GLN A 8 -5.65 7.39 21.78
C GLN A 8 -5.53 7.72 20.29
N THR A 9 -5.96 6.81 19.42
CA THR A 9 -6.03 7.05 17.98
C THR A 9 -6.99 8.20 17.65
N VAL A 10 -8.16 8.25 18.28
CA VAL A 10 -9.12 9.34 18.08
C VAL A 10 -8.58 10.67 18.63
N ALA A 11 -7.89 10.65 19.77
CA ALA A 11 -7.25 11.85 20.32
C ALA A 11 -6.22 12.42 19.34
N GLU A 12 -5.45 11.55 18.68
CA GLU A 12 -4.50 11.92 17.65
C GLU A 12 -5.18 12.52 16.41
N GLU A 13 -6.23 11.89 15.90
CA GLU A 13 -7.03 12.43 14.79
C GLU A 13 -7.54 13.85 15.08
N LEU A 14 -8.02 14.08 16.31
CA LEU A 14 -8.51 15.39 16.75
C LEU A 14 -7.37 16.41 16.88
N ARG A 15 -6.19 16.00 17.38
CA ARG A 15 -5.02 16.86 17.53
C ARG A 15 -4.44 17.28 16.18
N GLU A 16 -4.41 16.37 15.23
CA GLU A 16 -3.84 16.58 13.89
C GLU A 16 -4.88 17.07 12.87
N ASN A 17 -6.12 17.32 13.31
CA ASN A 17 -7.25 17.74 12.47
C ASN A 17 -7.51 16.78 11.29
N ARG A 18 -7.21 15.48 11.46
CA ARG A 18 -7.52 14.40 10.50
C ARG A 18 -8.89 13.80 10.78
N ILE A 19 -9.90 14.66 10.82
CA ILE A 19 -11.26 14.27 11.20
C ILE A 19 -11.98 13.67 9.98
N ASN A 20 -12.74 12.60 10.18
CA ASN A 20 -13.67 12.11 9.17
C ASN A 20 -14.87 13.08 9.06
N GLU A 21 -14.89 13.92 8.02
CA GLU A 21 -15.88 14.98 7.84
C GLU A 21 -17.33 14.49 7.79
N ALA A 22 -17.57 13.32 7.18
CA ALA A 22 -18.91 12.75 7.11
C ALA A 22 -19.38 12.30 8.51
N LEU A 23 -18.50 11.68 9.28
CA LEU A 23 -18.77 11.27 10.67
C LEU A 23 -18.97 12.48 11.59
N TRP A 24 -18.15 13.51 11.39
CA TRP A 24 -18.24 14.78 12.11
C TRP A 24 -19.56 15.48 11.83
N THR A 25 -19.95 15.62 10.57
CA THR A 25 -21.23 16.20 10.15
C THR A 25 -22.41 15.41 10.72
N LYS A 26 -22.33 14.08 10.71
CA LYS A 26 -23.33 13.20 11.34
C LYS A 26 -23.41 13.43 12.85
N SER A 27 -22.29 13.75 13.50
CA SER A 27 -22.23 14.09 14.92
C SER A 27 -22.83 15.47 15.21
N ILE A 28 -22.61 16.46 14.34
CA ILE A 28 -23.25 17.80 14.40
C ILE A 28 -24.76 17.67 14.31
N ALA A 29 -25.27 16.91 13.33
CA ALA A 29 -26.70 16.73 13.14
C ALA A 29 -27.38 16.10 14.38
N ARG A 30 -26.68 15.18 15.07
CA ARG A 30 -27.19 14.49 16.25
C ARG A 30 -27.04 15.25 17.56
N SER A 31 -26.05 16.13 17.64
CA SER A 31 -25.85 17.01 18.80
C SER A 31 -26.79 18.21 18.81
N GLY A 32 -27.49 18.47 17.70
CA GLY A 32 -28.24 19.71 17.50
C GLY A 32 -27.32 20.93 17.32
N GLY A 33 -26.09 20.72 16.85
CA GLY A 33 -25.10 21.79 16.67
C GLY A 33 -24.31 22.17 17.93
N ASP A 34 -24.55 21.52 19.07
CA ASP A 34 -23.77 21.74 20.29
C ASP A 34 -22.32 21.23 20.09
N PRO A 35 -21.29 22.09 20.19
CA PRO A 35 -19.91 21.70 19.89
C PRO A 35 -19.34 20.63 20.84
N ASN A 36 -19.67 20.70 22.13
CA ASN A 36 -19.16 19.76 23.13
C ASN A 36 -19.81 18.38 22.94
N LYS A 37 -21.13 18.36 22.71
CA LYS A 37 -21.86 17.12 22.40
C LYS A 37 -21.43 16.55 21.05
N THR A 38 -21.17 17.39 20.05
CA THR A 38 -20.64 16.96 18.74
C THR A 38 -19.33 16.22 18.92
N LYS A 39 -18.40 16.79 19.69
CA LYS A 39 -17.09 16.18 19.94
C LYS A 39 -17.22 14.85 20.68
N ALA A 40 -18.07 14.80 21.71
CA ALA A 40 -18.34 13.57 22.46
C ALA A 40 -18.95 12.47 21.56
N LEU A 41 -19.95 12.82 20.73
CA LEU A 41 -20.57 11.90 19.78
C LEU A 41 -19.58 11.40 18.72
N TYR A 42 -18.73 12.29 18.19
CA TYR A 42 -17.69 11.90 17.24
C TYR A 42 -16.75 10.86 17.85
N ILE A 43 -16.27 11.11 19.09
CA ILE A 43 -15.36 10.19 19.78
C ILE A 43 -16.01 8.81 19.94
N GLN A 44 -17.24 8.75 20.46
CA GLN A 44 -17.96 7.49 20.66
C GLN A 44 -18.14 6.72 19.34
N MET A 45 -18.57 7.42 18.29
CA MET A 45 -18.81 6.81 17.00
C MET A 45 -17.51 6.34 16.33
N ARG A 46 -16.42 7.11 16.46
CA ARG A 46 -15.14 6.78 15.84
C ARG A 46 -14.47 5.61 16.53
N VAL A 47 -14.48 5.56 17.87
CA VAL A 47 -13.99 4.40 18.62
C VAL A 47 -14.75 3.14 18.20
N SER A 48 -16.09 3.22 18.13
CA SER A 48 -16.90 2.08 17.67
C SER A 48 -16.54 1.61 16.25
N GLN A 49 -16.20 2.53 15.33
CA GLN A 49 -15.72 2.16 14.00
C GLN A 49 -14.37 1.45 14.06
N LEU A 50 -13.41 1.99 14.81
CA LEU A 50 -12.07 1.41 14.92
C LEU A 50 -12.10 0.00 15.54
N THR A 51 -12.93 -0.20 16.57
CA THR A 51 -13.15 -1.53 17.17
C THR A 51 -13.73 -2.51 16.15
N GLN A 52 -14.71 -2.09 15.35
CA GLN A 52 -15.30 -2.94 14.30
C GLN A 52 -14.32 -3.26 13.17
N GLU A 53 -13.48 -2.30 12.79
CA GLU A 53 -12.42 -2.47 11.79
C GLU A 53 -11.38 -3.48 12.26
N ASP A 54 -10.91 -3.38 13.50
CA ASP A 54 -9.97 -4.32 14.11
C ASP A 54 -10.57 -5.74 14.20
N HIS A 55 -11.82 -5.88 14.64
CA HIS A 55 -12.49 -7.18 14.66
C HIS A 55 -12.61 -7.78 13.26
N ARG A 56 -12.98 -6.98 12.25
CA ARG A 56 -13.05 -7.44 10.85
C ARG A 56 -11.69 -7.90 10.33
N GLN A 57 -10.63 -7.18 10.63
CA GLN A 57 -9.27 -7.54 10.20
C GLN A 57 -8.84 -8.87 10.82
N ARG A 58 -9.13 -9.10 12.10
CA ARG A 58 -8.79 -10.36 12.77
C ARG A 58 -9.55 -11.56 12.26
N VAL A 59 -10.84 -11.38 11.95
CA VAL A 59 -11.66 -12.44 11.35
C VAL A 59 -11.15 -12.77 9.95
N TYR A 60 -10.80 -11.77 9.15
CA TYR A 60 -10.21 -11.99 7.83
C TYR A 60 -8.85 -12.71 7.93
N GLU A 61 -7.98 -12.33 8.87
CA GLU A 61 -6.70 -12.99 9.11
C GLU A 61 -6.89 -14.44 9.62
N SER A 62 -7.92 -14.72 10.42
CA SER A 62 -8.18 -16.08 10.94
C SER A 62 -8.80 -17.04 9.93
N ASP A 63 -9.61 -16.53 9.02
CA ASP A 63 -10.33 -17.33 8.02
C ASP A 63 -9.47 -17.58 6.75
N VAL A 64 -8.40 -16.81 6.56
CA VAL A 64 -7.40 -17.01 5.50
C VAL A 64 -6.27 -17.88 6.03
N GLN A 65 -6.51 -19.19 6.13
CA GLN A 65 -5.40 -20.12 5.89
C GLN A 65 -5.11 -20.07 4.40
N PRO A 66 -3.87 -19.84 3.93
CA PRO A 66 -3.58 -20.02 2.52
C PRO A 66 -3.85 -21.50 2.23
N GLU A 67 -5.00 -21.82 1.62
CA GLU A 67 -5.15 -23.11 0.95
C GLU A 67 -3.94 -23.24 0.04
N PRO A 68 -3.17 -24.35 0.11
CA PRO A 68 -2.05 -24.53 -0.78
C PRO A 68 -2.61 -24.36 -2.18
N VAL A 69 -2.13 -23.33 -2.89
CA VAL A 69 -2.61 -23.00 -4.23
C VAL A 69 -2.30 -24.22 -5.09
N SER A 70 -3.28 -25.11 -5.27
CA SER A 70 -3.03 -26.37 -5.93
C SER A 70 -2.64 -26.09 -7.37
N ASP A 71 -1.68 -26.82 -7.89
CA ASP A 71 -1.12 -26.64 -9.24
C ASP A 71 -2.19 -26.58 -10.34
N SER A 72 -3.35 -27.20 -10.10
CA SER A 72 -4.53 -27.18 -10.98
C SER A 72 -5.16 -25.78 -11.19
N LEU A 73 -4.94 -24.84 -10.27
CA LEU A 73 -5.48 -23.48 -10.36
C LEU A 73 -4.63 -22.60 -11.29
N TRP A 74 -3.29 -22.77 -11.23
CA TRP A 74 -2.35 -22.12 -12.14
C TRP A 74 -2.57 -22.58 -13.57
N GLU A 75 -2.80 -23.87 -13.78
CA GLU A 75 -3.14 -24.44 -15.10
C GLU A 75 -4.40 -23.81 -15.70
N LYS A 76 -5.43 -23.54 -14.87
CA LYS A 76 -6.66 -22.86 -15.31
C LYS A 76 -6.45 -21.38 -15.58
N ILE A 77 -5.62 -20.70 -14.78
CA ILE A 77 -5.29 -19.28 -14.96
C ILE A 77 -4.46 -19.11 -16.23
N GLU A 78 -3.47 -19.97 -16.48
CA GLU A 78 -2.67 -20.01 -17.70
C GLU A 78 -3.51 -20.36 -18.93
N ALA A 79 -4.45 -21.31 -18.81
CA ALA A 79 -5.35 -21.66 -19.90
C ALA A 79 -6.30 -20.51 -20.28
N LYS A 80 -6.73 -19.70 -19.31
CA LYS A 80 -7.60 -18.52 -19.53
C LYS A 80 -6.81 -17.31 -20.03
N LEU A 81 -5.59 -17.13 -19.53
CA LEU A 81 -4.62 -16.14 -19.98
C LEU A 81 -3.75 -16.75 -21.09
N GLY A 82 -4.36 -17.09 -22.23
CA GLY A 82 -3.63 -17.63 -23.39
C GLY A 82 -2.42 -16.77 -23.80
N PRO A 83 -1.47 -17.33 -24.59
CA PRO A 83 -0.05 -16.94 -24.66
C PRO A 83 0.22 -15.62 -25.41
N LYS A 84 -0.37 -14.50 -24.95
CA LYS A 84 -0.12 -13.16 -25.50
C LYS A 84 0.88 -12.35 -24.66
N TRP A 85 1.08 -12.71 -23.39
CA TRP A 85 2.00 -11.99 -22.51
C TRP A 85 3.47 -12.30 -22.75
N THR A 86 3.81 -13.45 -23.36
CA THR A 86 5.21 -13.85 -23.61
C THR A 86 6.01 -12.84 -24.43
N ARG A 87 5.36 -12.09 -25.33
CA ARG A 87 6.00 -10.98 -26.05
C ARG A 87 6.22 -9.79 -25.13
N VAL A 88 5.22 -9.39 -24.36
CA VAL A 88 5.27 -8.20 -23.49
C VAL A 88 6.30 -8.37 -22.35
N VAL A 89 6.35 -9.54 -21.70
CA VAL A 89 7.35 -9.81 -20.66
C VAL A 89 8.77 -9.87 -21.23
N ASN A 90 8.96 -10.43 -22.44
CA ASN A 90 10.27 -10.43 -23.10
C ASN A 90 10.70 -9.02 -23.53
N TYR A 91 9.80 -8.17 -24.00
CA TYR A 91 10.14 -6.78 -24.36
C TYR A 91 10.44 -5.94 -23.13
N ALA A 92 9.69 -6.10 -22.02
CA ALA A 92 9.98 -5.41 -20.77
C ALA A 92 11.34 -5.82 -20.19
N ALA A 93 11.63 -7.12 -20.14
CA ALA A 93 12.93 -7.63 -19.68
C ALA A 93 14.09 -7.19 -20.60
N LYS A 94 13.90 -7.22 -21.93
CA LYS A 94 14.90 -6.75 -22.89
C LYS A 94 15.10 -5.23 -22.82
N ALA A 95 14.05 -4.44 -22.61
CA ALA A 95 14.13 -3.00 -22.46
C ALA A 95 14.90 -2.59 -21.20
N ALA A 96 14.68 -3.30 -20.08
CA ALA A 96 15.45 -3.09 -18.86
C ALA A 96 16.95 -3.38 -19.06
N LEU A 97 17.30 -4.47 -19.76
CA LEU A 97 18.69 -4.80 -20.10
C LEU A 97 19.33 -3.72 -20.99
N VAL A 98 18.64 -3.25 -22.01
CA VAL A 98 19.14 -2.19 -22.91
C VAL A 98 19.33 -0.87 -22.17
N ALA A 99 18.40 -0.50 -21.27
CA ALA A 99 18.53 0.71 -20.45
C ALA A 99 19.77 0.65 -19.53
N VAL A 100 20.01 -0.50 -18.90
CA VAL A 100 21.23 -0.73 -18.09
C VAL A 100 22.49 -0.62 -18.94
N LEU A 101 22.50 -1.20 -20.15
CA LEU A 101 23.64 -1.14 -21.07
C LEU A 101 23.93 0.29 -21.56
N ILE A 102 22.89 1.07 -21.86
CA ILE A 102 23.01 2.49 -22.24
C ILE A 102 23.60 3.31 -21.09
N VAL A 103 23.14 3.08 -19.85
CA VAL A 103 23.69 3.75 -18.66
C VAL A 103 25.17 3.39 -18.47
N VAL A 104 25.55 2.13 -18.66
CA VAL A 104 26.97 1.70 -18.57
C VAL A 104 27.83 2.37 -19.66
N ILE A 105 27.35 2.48 -20.90
CA ILE A 105 28.08 3.13 -22.00
C ILE A 105 28.20 4.64 -21.77
N LEU A 106 27.14 5.31 -21.34
CA LEU A 106 27.16 6.73 -21.02
C LEU A 106 28.05 7.04 -19.80
N ASN A 107 28.13 6.12 -18.84
CA ASN A 107 29.02 6.25 -17.69
C ASN A 107 30.48 5.89 -18.05
N ALA A 108 30.72 5.00 -19.02
CA ALA A 108 32.04 4.69 -19.56
C ALA A 108 32.65 5.85 -20.38
N GLY A 109 31.82 6.74 -20.93
CA GLY A 109 32.26 7.97 -21.61
C GLY A 109 32.85 9.05 -20.68
N LYS A 110 32.87 8.83 -19.36
CA LYS A 110 33.49 9.72 -18.36
C LYS A 110 34.76 9.16 -17.74
N ILE A 111 35.38 8.15 -18.36
CA ILE A 111 36.72 7.72 -17.97
C ILE A 111 37.72 8.64 -18.69
N GLY A 112 38.23 9.62 -17.94
CA GLY A 112 39.24 10.57 -18.41
C GLY A 112 40.53 9.89 -18.91
N PRO A 113 41.47 10.68 -19.47
CA PRO A 113 42.64 10.21 -20.24
C PRO A 113 43.67 9.34 -19.50
N TRP A 114 43.36 8.82 -18.31
CA TRP A 114 44.25 8.05 -17.44
C TRP A 114 44.48 6.57 -17.84
N LEU A 115 43.81 6.06 -18.88
CA LEU A 115 43.99 4.66 -19.35
C LEU A 115 44.83 4.50 -20.64
N ARG A 116 45.41 5.59 -21.18
CA ARG A 116 46.32 5.48 -22.35
C ARG A 116 47.75 5.05 -22.00
N GLY A 117 48.07 4.82 -20.73
CA GLY A 117 49.43 4.47 -20.28
C GLY A 117 49.70 2.98 -20.00
N MET A 118 48.70 2.10 -20.11
CA MET A 118 48.83 0.69 -19.68
C MET A 118 48.89 -0.36 -20.80
N ILE A 119 48.92 0.07 -22.07
CA ILE A 119 49.23 -0.83 -23.20
C ILE A 119 50.40 -0.21 -23.95
N GLY A 120 51.55 -0.23 -23.29
CA GLY A 120 52.84 -0.27 -23.95
C GLY A 120 53.33 -1.70 -23.90
N PHE A 121 52.94 -2.49 -24.91
CA PHE A 121 53.69 -3.57 -25.53
C PHE A 121 52.97 -4.03 -26.80
#